data_AF-A0A350UNM0-F1
#
_entry.id   AF-A0A350UNM0-F1
#
_cell.length_a   1.000
_cell.length_b   1.000
_cell.length_c   1.000
_cell.angle_alpha   90.00
_cell.angle_beta   90.00
_cell.angle_gamma   90.00
#
_symmetry.space_group_name_H-M   'P 1'
#
loop_
_entity.id
_entity.type
_entity.pdbx_description
1 polymer ?
#
loop_
_entity_poly.entity_id
_entity_poly.type
_entity_poly.pdbx_seq_one_letter_code
_entity_poly.pdbx_strand_id
1 'polypeptide(L)'
;MWGLRLGDDIDDFCIKCKRVTNHSVLAIVDDAPAKVRCRTCYHEQEFRDSIAPPTKRELKKAAEAEAAAAAAADAESGLDPEIEASAAGNGDADEPIAAEAPPSSKPAAKKPARKR
;
A
#
# COMPACT_ATOMS: atom_id res chain seq x y z
N MET A 1 -23.85 -7.44 -23.10
CA MET A 1 -22.57 -7.47 -22.36
C MET A 1 -22.73 -6.59 -21.14
N TRP A 2 -22.88 -7.18 -19.96
CA TRP A 2 -22.98 -6.43 -18.71
C TRP A 2 -21.57 -6.23 -18.18
N GLY A 3 -21.00 -5.05 -18.43
CA GLY A 3 -19.77 -4.60 -17.78
C GLY A 3 -20.07 -4.03 -16.40
N LEU A 4 -19.04 -3.97 -15.54
CA LEU A 4 -19.15 -3.40 -14.20
C LEU A 4 -19.51 -1.91 -14.29
N ARG A 5 -20.53 -1.48 -13.54
CA ARG A 5 -20.98 -0.10 -13.50
C ARG A 5 -20.77 0.51 -12.13
N LEU A 6 -20.64 1.83 -12.11
CA LEU A 6 -20.66 2.59 -10.86
C LEU A 6 -22.01 2.38 -10.17
N GLY A 7 -21.95 2.10 -8.87
CA GLY A 7 -23.12 1.79 -8.07
C GLY A 7 -23.55 0.32 -8.10
N ASP A 8 -22.92 -0.54 -8.89
CA ASP A 8 -23.14 -1.99 -8.76
C ASP A 8 -22.76 -2.46 -7.35
N ASP A 9 -23.50 -3.46 -6.87
CA ASP A 9 -23.28 -4.07 -5.56
C ASP A 9 -22.30 -5.25 -5.71
N ILE A 10 -21.18 -5.21 -4.97
CA ILE A 10 -20.14 -6.24 -4.94
C ILE A 10 -19.82 -6.64 -3.50
N ASP A 11 -19.51 -7.91 -3.26
CA ASP A 11 -19.09 -8.39 -1.94
C ASP A 11 -17.57 -8.27 -1.77
N ASP A 12 -17.15 -7.61 -0.70
CA ASP A 12 -15.75 -7.39 -0.34
C ASP A 12 -15.55 -7.39 1.18
N PHE A 13 -14.31 -7.50 1.65
CA PHE A 13 -14.00 -7.49 3.09
C PHE A 13 -13.99 -6.06 3.64
N CYS A 14 -14.99 -5.70 4.45
CA CYS A 14 -15.04 -4.39 5.09
C CYS A 14 -14.05 -4.30 6.26
N ILE A 15 -13.05 -3.40 6.19
CA ILE A 15 -12.09 -3.20 7.29
C ILE A 15 -12.74 -2.74 8.60
N LYS A 16 -13.87 -2.03 8.50
CA LYS A 16 -14.59 -1.48 9.65
C LYS A 16 -15.54 -2.50 10.27
N CYS A 17 -16.21 -3.32 9.46
CA CYS A 17 -17.07 -4.40 9.93
C CYS A 17 -16.30 -5.71 10.23
N LYS A 18 -15.06 -5.83 9.75
CA LYS A 18 -14.20 -7.02 9.87
C LYS A 18 -14.85 -8.31 9.36
N ARG A 19 -15.66 -8.19 8.30
CA ARG A 19 -16.37 -9.31 7.67
C ARG A 19 -16.64 -8.99 6.20
N VAL A 20 -16.93 -10.01 5.41
CA VAL A 20 -17.43 -9.83 4.03
C VAL A 20 -18.82 -9.23 4.09
N THR A 21 -19.01 -8.14 3.36
CA THR A 21 -20.30 -7.44 3.26
C THR A 21 -20.51 -6.94 1.84
N ASN A 22 -21.75 -6.59 1.54
CA ASN A 22 -22.08 -5.91 0.31
C ASN A 22 -21.60 -4.45 0.31
N HIS A 23 -20.91 -4.05 -0.75
CA HIS A 23 -20.37 -2.73 -0.99
C HIS A 23 -20.87 -2.19 -2.34
N SER A 24 -21.05 -0.89 -2.45
CA SER A 24 -21.35 -0.23 -3.73
C SER A 24 -20.06 0.27 -4.38
N VAL A 25 -19.89 0.01 -5.67
CA VAL A 25 -18.72 0.47 -6.43
C VAL A 25 -18.76 1.98 -6.61
N LEU A 26 -17.73 2.68 -6.11
CA LEU A 26 -17.60 4.14 -6.21
C LEU A 26 -16.67 4.58 -7.34
N ALA A 27 -15.67 3.77 -7.68
CA ALA A 27 -14.71 4.06 -8.74
C ALA A 27 -14.28 2.77 -9.43
N ILE A 28 -14.13 2.83 -10.75
CA ILE A 28 -13.65 1.75 -11.61
C ILE A 28 -12.40 2.26 -12.32
N VAL A 29 -11.35 1.42 -12.35
CA VAL A 29 -10.08 1.66 -13.03
C VAL A 29 -9.71 0.38 -13.77
N ASP A 30 -9.35 0.48 -15.05
CA ASP A 30 -9.01 -0.67 -15.90
C ASP A 30 -10.06 -1.81 -15.86
N ASP A 31 -11.34 -1.44 -15.92
CA ASP A 31 -12.49 -2.35 -15.82
C ASP A 31 -12.63 -3.12 -14.48
N ALA A 32 -11.83 -2.76 -13.47
CA ALA A 32 -11.90 -3.31 -12.12
C ALA A 32 -12.36 -2.26 -11.08
N PRO A 33 -13.07 -2.64 -10.01
CA PRO A 33 -13.43 -1.70 -8.96
C PRO A 33 -12.18 -1.29 -8.17
N ALA A 34 -11.88 0.00 -8.14
CA ALA A 34 -10.75 0.54 -7.38
C ALA A 34 -11.18 0.92 -5.95
N LYS A 35 -12.38 1.49 -5.80
CA LYS A 35 -12.88 2.01 -4.52
C LYS A 35 -14.33 1.63 -4.31
N VAL A 36 -14.65 1.20 -3.10
CA VAL A 36 -15.95 0.65 -2.73
C VAL A 36 -16.43 1.24 -1.40
N ARG A 37 -17.76 1.34 -1.23
CA ARG A 37 -18.39 1.81 0.00
C ARG A 37 -19.24 0.73 0.63
N CYS A 38 -18.97 0.39 1.88
CA CYS A 38 -19.76 -0.61 2.60
C CYS A 38 -21.20 -0.13 2.78
N ARG A 39 -22.19 -0.93 2.38
CA ARG A 39 -23.61 -0.58 2.58
C ARG A 39 -24.10 -0.71 4.02
N THR A 40 -23.32 -1.38 4.88
CA THR A 40 -23.66 -1.53 6.29
C THR A 40 -23.12 -0.38 7.14
N CYS A 41 -21.83 -0.07 7.03
CA CYS A 41 -21.18 0.95 7.87
C CYS A 41 -20.79 2.23 7.13
N TYR A 42 -21.08 2.32 5.83
CA TYR A 42 -20.83 3.48 4.97
C TYR A 42 -19.36 3.93 4.90
N HIS A 43 -18.43 3.04 5.26
CA HIS A 43 -17.00 3.29 5.15
C HIS A 43 -16.54 3.09 3.70
N GLU A 44 -15.71 4.02 3.23
CA GLU A 44 -15.10 3.96 1.91
C GLU A 44 -13.72 3.32 2.05
N GLN A 45 -13.45 2.28 1.27
CA GLN A 45 -12.17 1.58 1.26
C GLN A 45 -11.79 1.23 -0.17
N GLU A 46 -10.53 0.89 -0.37
CA GLU A 46 -10.10 0.33 -1.63
C GLU A 46 -10.52 -1.13 -1.73
N PHE A 47 -10.84 -1.59 -2.94
CA PHE A 47 -11.25 -2.96 -3.18
C PHE A 47 -10.08 -3.93 -2.92
N ARG A 48 -10.35 -5.04 -2.23
CA ARG A 48 -9.33 -6.00 -1.79
C ARG A 48 -9.62 -7.43 -2.23
N ASP A 49 -10.52 -7.64 -3.18
CA ASP A 49 -10.88 -8.98 -3.70
C ASP A 49 -11.24 -9.99 -2.59
N SER A 50 -11.94 -9.54 -1.53
CA SER A 50 -12.24 -10.36 -0.36
C SER A 50 -11.03 -10.95 0.38
N ILE A 51 -9.82 -10.46 0.10
CA ILE A 51 -8.61 -10.85 0.80
C ILE A 51 -8.58 -10.13 2.15
N ALA A 52 -8.69 -10.91 3.22
CA ALA A 52 -8.49 -10.37 4.56
C ALA A 52 -7.04 -9.86 4.69
N PRO A 53 -6.83 -8.67 5.28
CA PRO A 53 -5.47 -8.17 5.49
C PRO A 53 -4.67 -9.18 6.32
N PRO A 54 -3.43 -9.50 5.91
CA PRO A 54 -2.60 -10.48 6.59
C PRO A 54 -2.45 -10.09 8.06
N THR A 55 -2.70 -11.04 8.94
CA THR A 55 -2.61 -10.79 10.37
C THR A 55 -1.15 -10.58 10.77
N LYS A 56 -0.88 -9.82 11.86
CA LYS A 56 0.49 -9.62 12.37
C LYS A 56 1.27 -10.92 12.61
N ARG A 57 0.60 -12.07 12.75
CA ARG A 57 1.24 -13.39 12.90
C ARG A 57 1.77 -13.92 11.56
N GLU A 58 1.07 -13.66 10.47
CA GLU A 58 1.49 -14.05 9.11
C GLU A 58 2.67 -13.20 8.64
N LEU A 59 2.67 -11.91 8.95
CA LEU A 59 3.82 -11.02 8.68
C LEU A 59 5.09 -11.46 9.44
N LYS A 60 4.96 -11.88 10.70
CA LYS A 60 6.10 -12.42 11.47
C LYS A 60 6.59 -13.75 10.91
N LYS A 61 5.68 -14.63 10.50
CA LYS A 61 6.03 -15.93 9.92
C LYS A 61 6.68 -15.80 8.53
N ALA A 62 6.28 -14.81 7.75
CA ALA A 62 6.94 -14.46 6.49
C ALA A 62 8.38 -13.94 6.73
N ALA A 63 8.57 -13.06 7.73
CA ALA A 63 9.91 -12.56 8.08
C ALA A 63 10.84 -13.67 8.60
N GLU A 64 10.31 -14.61 9.39
CA GLU A 64 11.10 -15.75 9.90
C GLU A 64 11.44 -16.75 8.78
N ALA A 65 10.53 -16.95 7.81
CA ALA A 65 10.79 -17.78 6.63
C ALA A 65 11.83 -17.15 5.68
N GLU A 66 11.80 -15.82 5.51
CA GLU A 66 12.82 -15.09 4.74
C GLU A 66 14.20 -15.18 5.41
N ALA A 67 14.27 -15.03 6.73
CA ALA A 67 15.52 -15.20 7.49
C ALA A 67 16.08 -16.63 7.40
N ALA A 68 15.20 -17.65 7.42
CA ALA A 68 15.61 -19.04 7.27
C ALA A 68 16.09 -19.36 5.83
N ALA A 69 15.46 -18.76 4.82
CA ALA A 69 15.90 -18.90 3.42
C ALA A 69 17.25 -18.21 3.17
N ALA A 70 17.49 -17.04 3.78
CA ALA A 70 18.78 -16.36 3.71
C ALA A 70 19.91 -17.16 4.41
N ALA A 71 19.63 -17.79 5.55
CA ALA A 71 20.59 -18.65 6.24
C ALA A 71 20.92 -19.96 5.49
N ALA A 72 20.00 -20.48 4.68
CA ALA A 72 20.25 -21.65 3.84
C ALA A 72 21.11 -21.34 2.60
N ALA A 73 21.05 -20.11 2.08
CA ALA A 73 21.89 -19.67 0.97
C ALA A 73 23.37 -19.45 1.36
N ASP A 74 23.64 -19.16 2.63
CA ASP A 74 25.00 -18.97 3.15
C ASP A 74 25.76 -20.31 3.32
N ALA A 75 25.05 -21.44 3.43
CA ALA A 75 25.65 -22.76 3.62
C ALA A 75 26.22 -23.40 2.34
N GLU A 76 25.97 -22.83 1.15
CA GLU A 76 26.43 -23.38 -0.14
C GLU A 76 27.60 -22.58 -0.78
N SER A 77 28.20 -21.62 -0.05
CA SER A 77 29.37 -20.86 -0.52
C SER A 77 30.62 -21.10 0.34
N GLY A 78 30.96 -22.36 0.56
CA GLY A 78 32.29 -22.72 1.06
C GLY A 78 33.30 -22.84 -0.09
N LEU A 79 34.13 -21.82 -0.32
CA LEU A 79 35.57 -21.92 -0.66
C LEU A 79 36.21 -20.53 -0.83
N ASP A 80 37.06 -20.13 0.11
CA ASP A 80 38.14 -19.15 -0.05
C ASP A 80 39.28 -19.74 -0.92
N PRO A 81 40.06 -18.95 -1.71
CA PRO A 81 41.09 -18.08 -1.12
C PRO A 81 41.30 -16.70 -1.80
N GLU A 82 41.50 -15.69 -0.95
CA GLU A 82 42.61 -14.71 -0.95
C GLU A 82 43.23 -14.26 -2.31
N ILE A 83 42.94 -13.02 -2.74
CA ILE A 83 43.89 -12.15 -3.45
C ILE A 83 43.69 -10.70 -3.00
N GLU A 84 44.79 -10.11 -2.55
CA GLU A 84 45.01 -8.72 -2.16
C GLU A 84 44.61 -7.70 -3.23
N ALA A 85 43.99 -6.59 -2.83
CA ALA A 85 44.16 -5.31 -3.50
C ALA A 85 43.92 -4.17 -2.51
N SER A 86 45.04 -3.66 -2.01
CA SER A 86 45.19 -2.48 -1.19
C SER A 86 44.58 -1.22 -1.82
N ALA A 87 43.68 -0.61 -1.05
CA ALA A 87 43.49 0.82 -0.82
C ALA A 87 44.10 1.84 -1.83
N ALA A 88 43.22 2.51 -2.57
CA ALA A 88 43.42 3.90 -2.99
C ALA A 88 42.04 4.55 -3.31
N GLY A 89 41.68 5.62 -2.60
CA GLY A 89 40.52 6.45 -2.96
C GLY A 89 39.90 7.30 -1.84
N ASN A 90 40.69 8.16 -1.19
CA ASN A 90 40.14 9.45 -0.71
C ASN A 90 39.86 10.30 -1.97
N GLY A 91 38.88 11.17 -2.10
CA GLY A 91 37.89 11.78 -1.22
C GLY A 91 37.35 13.01 -1.99
N ASP A 92 36.18 13.49 -1.60
CA ASP A 92 35.62 14.82 -1.87
C ASP A 92 35.18 15.22 -3.29
N ALA A 93 33.86 15.25 -3.47
CA ALA A 93 33.06 16.09 -4.35
C ALA A 93 31.59 15.69 -4.06
N ASP A 94 30.59 16.53 -3.90
CA ASP A 94 30.39 17.97 -4.06
C ASP A 94 28.96 18.19 -3.53
N GLU A 95 28.73 19.18 -2.67
CA GLU A 95 27.40 19.58 -2.22
C GLU A 95 26.71 20.35 -3.35
N PRO A 96 25.46 20.03 -3.70
CA PRO A 96 24.53 21.15 -3.83
C PRO A 96 23.10 20.87 -3.36
N ILE A 97 22.67 21.81 -2.51
CA ILE A 97 21.36 22.46 -2.45
C ILE A 97 20.33 22.16 -3.56
N ALA A 98 19.10 21.81 -3.15
CA ALA A 98 17.81 22.24 -3.74
C ALA A 98 16.69 21.52 -2.95
N ALA A 99 15.98 22.20 -2.04
CA ALA A 99 14.77 22.95 -2.38
C ALA A 99 13.80 22.16 -3.27
N GLU A 100 12.70 21.68 -2.70
CA GLU A 100 11.36 22.21 -3.01
C GLU A 100 10.27 21.46 -2.23
N ALA A 101 9.41 22.24 -1.60
CA ALA A 101 8.14 21.84 -1.02
C ALA A 101 7.03 22.43 -1.89
N PRO A 102 5.98 21.65 -2.21
CA PRO A 102 4.63 22.22 -2.29
C PRO A 102 3.54 21.19 -1.92
N PRO A 103 2.24 21.51 -1.99
CA PRO A 103 1.54 22.72 -1.54
C PRO A 103 0.29 22.36 -0.70
N SER A 104 -0.11 23.19 0.26
CA SER A 104 -1.43 23.06 0.92
C SER A 104 -2.26 24.32 0.75
N SER A 105 -2.96 24.41 -0.39
CA SER A 105 -4.04 25.35 -0.63
C SER A 105 -5.36 24.80 -0.07
N LYS A 106 -5.86 25.39 1.02
CA LYS A 106 -7.24 25.19 1.49
C LYS A 106 -8.11 26.36 1.02
N PRO A 107 -9.17 26.15 0.22
CA PRO A 107 -10.23 27.12 0.08
C PRO A 107 -11.24 26.98 1.23
N ALA A 108 -11.36 28.02 2.06
CA ALA A 108 -12.41 28.10 3.08
C ALA A 108 -13.73 28.54 2.43
N ALA A 109 -14.69 27.62 2.35
CA ALA A 109 -16.04 27.88 1.90
C ALA A 109 -16.79 28.78 2.90
N LYS A 110 -17.36 29.89 2.39
CA LYS A 110 -18.27 30.78 3.09
C LYS A 110 -19.62 30.09 3.29
N LYS A 111 -20.11 29.99 4.53
CA LYS A 111 -21.50 29.60 4.82
C LYS A 111 -22.43 30.80 4.61
N PRO A 112 -23.52 30.70 3.83
CA PRO A 112 -24.56 31.70 3.87
C PRO A 112 -25.39 31.54 5.16
N ALA A 113 -25.53 32.64 5.90
CA ALA A 113 -26.44 32.77 7.02
C ALA A 113 -27.88 32.59 6.53
N ARG A 114 -28.60 31.61 7.10
CA ARG A 114 -30.04 31.47 6.92
C ARG A 114 -30.73 32.67 7.56
N LYS A 115 -31.58 33.34 6.79
CA LYS A 115 -32.31 34.54 7.18
C LYS A 115 -33.70 34.13 7.69
N ARG A 116 -33.98 34.55 8.93
CA ARG A 116 -35.27 34.71 9.63
C ARG A 116 -36.01 33.46 10.07
#